data_AF-A0A9P4QCV6-F1
#
_entry.id   AF-A0A9P4QCV6-F1
#
_cell.length_a   1.000
_cell.length_b   1.000
_cell.length_c   1.000
_cell.angle_alpha   90.00
_cell.angle_beta   90.00
_cell.angle_gamma   90.00
#
_symmetry.space_group_name_H-M   'P 1'
#
loop_
_entity.id
_entity.type
_entity.pdbx_description
1 polymer ?
#
loop_
_entity_poly.entity_id
_entity_poly.type
_entity_poly.pdbx_seq_one_letter_code
_entity_poly.pdbx_strand_id
1 'polypeptide(L)'
;MSVQCLDYSLDENELDVLQNGELLSALAFDCHDADDVLTSTLFQIYYHELRVRAKAKDVPQLHAAAAVSIKLMRDGFPSIEREAVRDTLRVLGHGEPWLDDAIDVGLTMWLKTKNASMDSDRSWKGTETLQDFTKRCYYRAEIDPMEPIVRFPREFRAVELEKIAGVKVTWTWNLSEHLAFGDDDGKNRFVRIFNDKRWLSACLESPACTGVPRDVILETIKTLDILFPLGNSATSKFLQSQGQSLHLVGPFPDERPRLREFRYWRERLIDLIVEFEEPPRDWTRIWRDRRYPATFWTFWLGLLIFILTLLFGITASVLAGFALMS
;
A
#
# COMPACT_ATOMS: atom_id res chain seq x y z
N MET A 1 -16.11 6.71 11.84
CA MET A 1 -16.17 5.29 11.41
C MET A 1 -14.87 4.67 11.86
N SER A 2 -14.95 3.75 12.83
CA SER A 2 -13.81 3.21 13.57
C SER A 2 -12.80 2.58 12.63
N VAL A 3 -11.52 2.98 12.76
CA VAL A 3 -10.41 2.20 12.22
C VAL A 3 -10.44 0.89 13.01
N GLN A 4 -10.81 -0.22 12.36
CA GLN A 4 -10.53 -1.54 12.90
C GLN A 4 -9.02 -1.76 12.79
N CYS A 5 -8.26 -1.17 13.72
CA CYS A 5 -7.12 -1.90 14.26
C CYS A 5 -7.76 -3.14 14.89
N LEU A 6 -7.53 -4.30 14.30
CA LEU A 6 -8.06 -5.54 14.82
C LEU A 6 -7.43 -5.75 16.20
N ASP A 7 -8.18 -5.43 17.26
CA ASP A 7 -7.88 -5.83 18.63
C ASP A 7 -8.01 -7.35 18.67
N TYR A 8 -6.90 -8.03 18.37
CA TYR A 8 -6.79 -9.47 18.49
C TYR A 8 -6.21 -9.81 19.87
N SER A 9 -7.10 -10.21 20.78
CA SER A 9 -6.73 -10.92 22.01
C SER A 9 -6.39 -12.35 21.63
N LEU A 10 -5.12 -12.73 21.79
CA LEU A 10 -4.61 -14.09 21.54
C LEU A 10 -4.79 -14.95 22.80
N ASP A 11 -4.90 -16.27 22.60
CA ASP A 11 -4.76 -17.26 23.67
C ASP A 11 -3.28 -17.42 24.05
N GLU A 12 -2.97 -17.63 25.33
CA GLU A 12 -1.60 -17.83 25.85
C GLU A 12 -0.88 -18.98 25.14
N ASN A 13 -1.59 -20.04 24.71
CA ASN A 13 -1.00 -21.15 23.97
C ASN A 13 -0.49 -20.76 22.56
N GLU A 14 -1.12 -19.78 21.91
CA GLU A 14 -0.71 -19.33 20.58
C GLU A 14 0.51 -18.38 20.64
N LEU A 15 0.67 -17.66 21.75
CA LEU A 15 1.86 -16.86 22.07
C LEU A 15 3.09 -17.73 22.33
N ASP A 16 2.94 -18.84 23.06
CA ASP A 16 4.05 -19.76 23.39
C ASP A 16 4.64 -20.45 22.14
N VAL A 17 3.80 -20.85 21.18
CA VAL A 17 4.26 -21.47 19.91
C VAL A 17 5.11 -20.49 19.08
N LEU A 18 4.96 -19.18 19.30
CA LEU A 18 5.64 -18.13 18.55
C LEU A 18 6.84 -17.51 19.25
N GLN A 19 6.87 -17.61 20.58
CA GLN A 19 8.08 -17.32 21.35
C GLN A 19 9.15 -18.40 21.17
N ASN A 20 8.80 -19.56 20.61
CA ASN A 20 9.80 -20.46 20.01
C ASN A 20 10.46 -19.75 18.83
N GLY A 21 11.57 -19.07 19.08
CA GLY A 21 12.26 -18.15 18.17
C GLY A 21 12.78 -18.72 16.83
N GLU A 22 12.26 -19.84 16.33
CA GLU A 22 12.62 -20.42 15.03
C GLU A 22 12.13 -19.58 13.85
N LEU A 23 10.89 -19.09 13.85
CA LEU A 23 10.41 -18.24 12.76
C LEU A 23 11.00 -16.83 12.81
N LEU A 24 11.19 -16.29 14.02
CA LEU A 24 11.91 -15.02 14.19
C LEU A 24 13.39 -15.13 13.84
N SER A 25 14.04 -16.28 14.07
CA SER A 25 15.42 -16.50 13.59
C SER A 25 15.50 -16.81 12.09
N ALA A 26 14.49 -17.45 11.51
CA ALA A 26 14.38 -17.61 10.06
C ALA A 26 14.13 -16.27 9.36
N LEU A 27 13.32 -15.40 9.96
CA LEU A 27 13.06 -14.03 9.54
C LEU A 27 14.09 -13.03 10.08
N ALA A 28 15.04 -13.44 10.92
CA ALA A 28 16.05 -12.56 11.47
C ALA A 28 16.90 -12.07 10.29
N PHE A 29 16.53 -10.88 9.82
CA PHE A 29 17.50 -9.90 9.37
C PHE A 29 18.56 -9.86 10.47
N ASP A 30 19.85 -9.82 10.14
CA ASP A 30 20.94 -9.55 11.09
C ASP A 30 20.83 -8.11 11.68
N CYS A 31 19.62 -7.65 11.99
CA CYS A 31 19.35 -6.46 12.76
C CYS A 31 19.61 -6.79 14.22
N HIS A 32 20.71 -6.26 14.74
CA HIS A 32 21.11 -6.39 16.13
C HIS A 32 20.09 -5.79 17.13
N ASP A 33 19.06 -5.10 16.62
CA ASP A 33 17.90 -4.57 17.36
C ASP A 33 16.60 -4.97 16.64
N ALA A 34 16.12 -6.21 16.86
CA ALA A 34 14.77 -6.57 16.48
C ALA A 34 13.76 -5.89 17.43
N ASP A 35 13.48 -4.61 17.17
CA ASP A 35 12.48 -3.81 17.88
C ASP A 35 11.11 -4.51 17.93
N ASP A 36 10.40 -4.40 19.07
CA ASP A 36 9.04 -4.94 19.33
C ASP A 36 8.03 -4.70 18.19
N VAL A 37 8.21 -3.62 17.42
CA VAL A 37 7.30 -3.20 16.35
C VAL A 37 7.44 -4.03 15.05
N LEU A 38 8.67 -4.44 14.70
CA LEU A 38 8.90 -5.28 13.51
C LEU A 38 8.32 -6.68 13.76
N THR A 39 8.56 -7.20 14.97
CA THR A 39 7.98 -8.43 15.49
C THR A 39 6.45 -8.36 15.47
N SER A 40 5.85 -7.26 15.95
CA SER A 40 4.40 -7.05 15.91
C SER A 40 3.82 -7.05 14.48
N THR A 41 4.51 -6.43 13.52
CA THR A 41 4.01 -6.35 12.13
C THR A 41 4.13 -7.70 11.41
N LEU A 42 5.26 -8.40 11.55
CA LEU A 42 5.45 -9.75 11.03
C LEU A 42 4.44 -10.72 11.64
N PHE A 43 4.15 -10.57 12.93
CA PHE A 43 3.15 -11.33 13.65
C PHE A 43 1.73 -11.09 13.11
N GLN A 44 1.33 -9.85 12.87
CA GLN A 44 0.01 -9.56 12.29
C GLN A 44 -0.17 -10.16 10.90
N ILE A 45 0.87 -10.09 10.06
CA ILE A 45 0.88 -10.71 8.72
C ILE A 45 0.77 -12.23 8.85
N TYR A 46 1.57 -12.80 9.74
CA TYR A 46 1.58 -14.23 10.01
C TYR A 46 0.19 -14.76 10.39
N TYR A 47 -0.43 -14.16 11.40
CA TYR A 47 -1.74 -14.58 11.89
C TYR A 47 -2.84 -14.38 10.87
N HIS A 48 -2.78 -13.28 10.11
CA HIS A 48 -3.74 -13.05 9.06
C HIS A 48 -3.67 -14.16 8.00
N GLU A 49 -2.47 -14.49 7.50
CA GLU A 49 -2.31 -15.54 6.49
C GLU A 49 -2.63 -16.93 7.04
N LEU A 50 -2.20 -17.23 8.27
CA LEU A 50 -2.57 -18.47 8.96
C LEU A 50 -4.09 -18.61 9.10
N ARG A 51 -4.79 -17.56 9.56
CA ARG A 51 -6.23 -17.63 9.78
C ARG A 51 -7.02 -17.84 8.49
N VAL A 52 -6.53 -17.29 7.38
CA VAL A 52 -7.16 -17.45 6.07
C VAL A 52 -6.96 -18.86 5.53
N ARG A 53 -5.81 -19.48 5.79
CA ARG A 53 -5.39 -20.75 5.15
C ARG A 53 -5.54 -21.97 6.05
N ALA A 54 -5.33 -21.84 7.35
CA ALA A 54 -5.33 -22.94 8.31
C ALA A 54 -6.69 -23.11 8.98
N LYS A 55 -7.12 -24.38 9.11
CA LYS A 55 -8.06 -24.77 10.16
C LYS A 55 -7.29 -24.85 11.48
N ALA A 56 -7.89 -24.41 12.59
CA ALA A 56 -7.22 -24.17 13.87
C ALA A 56 -6.37 -25.34 14.45
N LYS A 57 -6.51 -26.57 13.96
CA LYS A 57 -5.80 -27.75 14.51
C LYS A 57 -4.39 -27.97 13.94
N ASP A 58 -4.06 -27.37 12.80
CA ASP A 58 -2.84 -27.72 12.05
C ASP A 58 -1.78 -26.59 12.02
N VAL A 59 -2.01 -25.54 12.82
CA VAL A 59 -1.18 -24.31 12.86
C VAL A 59 0.31 -24.57 13.19
N PRO A 60 0.69 -25.44 14.14
CA PRO A 60 2.10 -25.65 14.48
C PRO A 60 2.91 -26.31 13.35
N GLN A 61 2.29 -27.23 12.60
CA GLN A 61 2.96 -27.91 11.48
C GLN A 61 3.17 -26.96 10.30
N LEU A 62 2.17 -26.12 10.03
CA LEU A 62 2.27 -25.05 9.04
C LEU A 62 3.35 -24.02 9.42
N HIS A 63 3.45 -23.66 10.71
CA HIS A 63 4.48 -22.77 11.23
C HIS A 63 5.90 -23.28 10.93
N ALA A 64 6.19 -24.52 11.36
CA ALA A 64 7.50 -25.13 11.17
C ALA A 64 7.86 -25.23 9.68
N ALA A 65 6.91 -25.67 8.84
CA ALA A 65 7.11 -25.75 7.40
C ALA A 65 7.35 -24.37 6.77
N ALA A 66 6.66 -23.32 7.21
CA ALA A 66 6.85 -21.95 6.71
C ALA A 66 8.23 -21.39 7.10
N ALA A 67 8.69 -21.62 8.33
CA ALA A 67 10.02 -21.22 8.79
C ALA A 67 11.13 -21.87 7.95
N VAL A 68 11.01 -23.18 7.71
CA VAL A 68 11.94 -23.91 6.84
C VAL A 68 11.87 -23.38 5.40
N SER A 69 10.68 -23.09 4.88
CA SER A 69 10.49 -22.52 3.54
C SER A 69 11.23 -21.19 3.39
N ILE A 70 11.11 -20.28 4.37
CA ILE A 70 11.80 -18.99 4.38
C ILE A 70 13.31 -19.19 4.30
N LYS A 71 13.85 -20.10 5.11
CA LYS A 71 15.28 -20.41 5.12
C LYS A 71 15.75 -20.95 3.76
N LEU A 72 15.03 -21.91 3.19
CA LEU A 72 15.34 -22.46 1.87
C LEU A 72 15.31 -21.39 0.78
N MET A 73 14.28 -20.53 0.79
CA MET A 73 14.14 -19.44 -0.18
C MET A 73 15.29 -18.43 -0.05
N ARG A 74 15.65 -18.05 1.17
CA ARG A 74 16.75 -17.11 1.44
C ARG A 74 18.10 -17.69 1.00
N ASP A 75 18.39 -18.92 1.37
CA ASP A 75 19.69 -19.56 1.11
C ASP A 75 19.84 -19.97 -0.37
N GLY A 76 18.72 -20.26 -1.05
CA GLY A 76 18.69 -20.66 -2.46
C GLY A 76 18.43 -19.52 -3.47
N PHE A 77 18.18 -18.29 -3.00
CA PHE A 77 18.02 -17.14 -3.90
C PHE A 77 19.34 -16.83 -4.62
N PRO A 78 19.34 -16.50 -5.94
CA PRO A 78 18.19 -16.16 -6.79
C PRO A 78 17.53 -17.33 -7.55
N SER A 79 18.17 -18.50 -7.59
CA SER A 79 17.85 -19.56 -8.56
C SER A 79 16.89 -20.63 -8.05
N ILE A 80 16.51 -20.60 -6.78
CA ILE A 80 15.60 -21.61 -6.22
C ILE A 80 14.25 -21.62 -6.94
N GLU A 81 13.75 -22.81 -7.22
CA GLU A 81 12.43 -23.06 -7.83
C GLU A 81 11.44 -23.53 -6.77
N ARG A 82 10.15 -23.34 -7.03
CA ARG A 82 9.09 -23.72 -6.09
C ARG A 82 9.07 -25.23 -5.83
N GLU A 83 9.22 -26.04 -6.88
CA GLU A 83 9.25 -27.51 -6.72
C GLU A 83 10.45 -27.97 -5.89
N ALA A 84 11.60 -27.30 -5.96
CA ALA A 84 12.77 -27.63 -5.14
C ALA A 84 12.52 -27.38 -3.65
N VAL A 85 11.84 -26.27 -3.29
CA VAL A 85 11.42 -26.01 -1.91
C VAL A 85 10.44 -27.10 -1.45
N ARG A 86 9.45 -27.40 -2.30
CA ARG A 86 8.42 -28.40 -2.04
C ARG A 86 9.01 -29.80 -1.79
N ASP A 87 9.93 -30.25 -2.63
CA ASP A 87 10.59 -31.56 -2.50
C ASP A 87 11.46 -31.63 -1.24
N THR A 88 12.16 -30.55 -0.90
CA THR A 88 12.96 -30.49 0.33
C THR A 88 12.07 -30.59 1.58
N LEU A 89 10.95 -29.88 1.61
CA LEU A 89 9.99 -29.97 2.71
C LEU A 89 9.41 -31.39 2.88
N ARG A 90 9.11 -32.07 1.77
CA ARG A 90 8.66 -33.49 1.80
C ARG A 90 9.69 -34.41 2.42
N VAL A 91 10.97 -34.25 2.04
CA VAL A 91 12.08 -35.03 2.61
C VAL A 91 12.25 -34.77 4.11
N LEU A 92 12.00 -33.55 4.57
CA LEU A 92 12.03 -33.17 5.99
C LEU A 92 10.81 -33.64 6.78
N GLY A 93 9.88 -34.37 6.15
CA GLY A 93 8.71 -34.94 6.82
C GLY A 93 7.52 -33.99 6.92
N HIS A 94 7.56 -32.83 6.27
CA HIS A 94 6.38 -31.98 6.12
C HIS A 94 5.51 -32.55 4.99
N GLY A 95 4.34 -33.08 5.34
CA GLY A 95 3.41 -33.72 4.39
C GLY A 95 2.39 -32.77 3.77
N GLU A 96 1.74 -33.23 2.70
CA GLU A 96 0.49 -32.65 2.20
C GLU A 96 -0.62 -32.74 3.27
N PRO A 97 -1.62 -31.83 3.31
CA PRO A 97 -2.01 -30.86 2.26
C PRO A 97 -1.48 -29.42 2.38
N TRP A 98 -0.70 -29.08 3.41
CA TRP A 98 -0.34 -27.67 3.72
C TRP A 98 0.98 -27.20 3.12
N LEU A 99 1.59 -28.01 2.23
CA LEU A 99 2.92 -27.75 1.71
C LEU A 99 2.96 -26.45 0.90
N ASP A 100 1.97 -26.26 0.02
CA ASP A 100 1.83 -25.05 -0.77
C ASP A 100 1.48 -23.82 0.06
N ASP A 101 0.65 -24.00 1.09
CA ASP A 101 0.31 -22.93 2.02
C ASP A 101 1.53 -22.50 2.84
N ALA A 102 2.37 -23.44 3.28
CA ALA A 102 3.60 -23.15 4.01
C ALA A 102 4.59 -22.34 3.15
N ILE A 103 4.77 -22.76 1.90
CA ILE A 103 5.61 -22.04 0.93
C ILE A 103 5.06 -20.63 0.70
N ASP A 104 3.75 -20.51 0.51
CA ASP A 104 3.11 -19.21 0.26
C ASP A 104 3.19 -18.28 1.47
N VAL A 105 2.94 -18.78 2.68
CA VAL A 105 3.10 -18.03 3.92
C VAL A 105 4.56 -17.59 4.05
N GLY A 106 5.51 -18.51 3.88
CA GLY A 106 6.93 -18.17 3.95
C GLY A 106 7.34 -17.10 2.93
N LEU A 107 6.89 -17.23 1.68
CA LEU A 107 7.15 -16.28 0.60
C LEU A 107 6.57 -14.90 0.93
N THR A 108 5.33 -14.90 1.44
CA THR A 108 4.60 -13.70 1.82
C THR A 108 5.29 -12.97 2.97
N MET A 109 5.78 -13.70 3.97
CA MET A 109 6.50 -13.13 5.10
C MET A 109 7.86 -12.57 4.69
N TRP A 110 8.60 -13.31 3.87
CA TRP A 110 9.95 -12.93 3.47
C TRP A 110 9.98 -11.77 2.46
N LEU A 111 9.18 -11.85 1.38
CA LEU A 111 9.13 -10.82 0.33
C LEU A 111 8.11 -9.71 0.60
N LYS A 112 7.32 -9.80 1.69
CA LYS A 112 6.16 -8.94 1.93
C LYS A 112 5.24 -8.87 0.71
N THR A 113 5.13 -9.98 -0.03
CA THR A 113 4.42 -10.04 -1.32
C THR A 113 3.44 -11.18 -1.29
N LYS A 114 2.14 -10.91 -1.42
CA LYS A 114 1.13 -11.96 -1.38
C LYS A 114 1.25 -12.83 -2.63
N ASN A 115 1.45 -14.13 -2.44
CA ASN A 115 1.21 -15.09 -3.50
C ASN A 115 -0.30 -15.19 -3.72
N ALA A 116 -0.76 -14.87 -4.93
CA ALA A 116 -2.15 -15.08 -5.28
C ALA A 116 -2.44 -16.58 -5.44
N SER A 117 -3.73 -16.97 -5.44
CA SER A 117 -4.12 -18.39 -5.51
C SER A 117 -3.43 -19.13 -6.66
N MET A 118 -3.23 -20.45 -6.52
CA MET A 118 -2.49 -21.30 -7.48
C MET A 118 -2.85 -21.05 -8.96
N ASP A 119 -4.09 -20.65 -9.24
CA ASP A 119 -4.64 -20.46 -10.59
C ASP A 119 -4.60 -19.01 -11.10
N SER A 120 -3.92 -18.11 -10.38
CA SER A 120 -3.75 -16.73 -10.81
C SER A 120 -2.46 -16.53 -11.59
N ASP A 121 -2.47 -15.61 -12.54
CA ASP A 121 -1.26 -15.14 -13.24
C ASP A 121 -0.23 -14.47 -12.33
N ARG A 122 -0.49 -14.39 -11.02
CA ARG A 122 0.40 -13.84 -10.00
C ARG A 122 0.92 -14.91 -9.03
N SER A 123 0.64 -16.19 -9.26
CA SER A 123 1.22 -17.27 -8.46
C SER A 123 2.68 -17.54 -8.86
N TRP A 124 3.54 -17.89 -7.90
CA TRP A 124 4.86 -18.44 -8.18
C TRP A 124 4.73 -19.85 -8.75
N LYS A 125 5.11 -20.04 -10.02
CA LYS A 125 4.90 -21.29 -10.76
C LYS A 125 6.03 -22.29 -10.50
N GLY A 126 5.74 -23.59 -10.65
CA GLY A 126 6.64 -24.69 -10.29
C GLY A 126 8.06 -24.59 -10.87
N THR A 127 8.17 -24.24 -12.15
CA THR A 127 9.43 -24.18 -12.92
C THR A 127 10.02 -22.77 -13.00
N GLU A 128 9.42 -21.79 -12.35
CA GLU A 128 9.90 -20.41 -12.39
C GLU A 128 10.88 -20.19 -11.24
N THR A 129 12.01 -19.52 -11.52
CA THR A 129 12.94 -19.14 -10.46
C THR A 129 12.34 -18.07 -9.56
N LEU A 130 12.72 -18.06 -8.29
CA LEU A 130 12.25 -17.05 -7.34
C LEU A 130 12.60 -15.62 -7.78
N GLN A 131 13.72 -15.44 -8.47
CA GLN A 131 14.08 -14.15 -9.06
C GLN A 131 13.15 -13.74 -10.19
N ASP A 132 12.78 -14.65 -11.09
CA ASP A 132 11.88 -14.33 -12.21
C ASP A 132 10.48 -14.04 -11.72
N PHE A 133 9.99 -14.78 -10.72
CA PHE A 133 8.76 -14.47 -10.01
C PHE A 133 8.80 -13.05 -9.43
N THR A 134 9.88 -12.71 -8.72
CA THR A 134 10.01 -11.39 -8.11
C THR A 134 10.07 -10.28 -9.16
N LYS A 135 10.81 -10.47 -10.26
CA LYS A 135 10.81 -9.50 -11.38
C LYS A 135 9.42 -9.32 -11.99
N ARG A 136 8.64 -10.40 -12.09
CA ARG A 136 7.27 -10.37 -12.62
C ARG A 136 6.31 -9.63 -11.68
N CYS A 137 6.48 -9.76 -10.37
CA CYS A 137 5.72 -8.97 -9.39
C CYS A 137 5.98 -7.46 -9.50
N TYR A 138 7.20 -7.07 -9.90
CA TYR A 138 7.64 -5.68 -9.98
C TYR A 138 7.99 -5.30 -11.41
N TYR A 139 6.96 -5.04 -12.22
CA TYR A 139 7.15 -4.53 -13.57
C TYR A 139 7.94 -3.21 -13.55
N ARG A 140 9.00 -3.15 -14.36
CA ARG A 140 9.81 -1.96 -14.57
C ARG A 140 9.37 -1.28 -15.85
N ALA A 141 8.74 -0.12 -15.75
CA ALA A 141 8.38 0.68 -16.90
C ALA A 141 9.64 1.18 -17.63
N GLU A 142 9.62 1.06 -18.96
CA GLU A 142 10.57 1.74 -19.82
C GLU A 142 10.21 3.23 -19.89
N ILE A 143 11.21 4.10 -19.71
CA ILE A 143 11.00 5.54 -19.79
C ILE A 143 11.18 5.95 -21.25
N ASP A 144 10.11 6.42 -21.89
CA ASP A 144 10.21 7.08 -23.20
C ASP A 144 10.93 8.43 -23.01
N PRO A 145 12.10 8.66 -23.65
CA PRO A 145 12.82 9.93 -23.57
C PRO A 145 11.99 11.14 -24.03
N MET A 146 11.00 10.93 -24.90
CA MET A 146 10.17 11.97 -25.49
C MET A 146 8.92 12.29 -24.66
N GLU A 147 8.63 11.52 -23.63
CA GLU A 147 7.43 11.71 -22.82
C GLU A 147 7.49 13.03 -22.04
N PRO A 148 6.41 13.81 -21.93
CA PRO A 148 6.42 15.10 -21.23
C PRO A 148 6.91 15.00 -19.77
N ILE A 149 7.58 16.05 -19.28
CA ILE A 149 7.97 16.15 -17.87
C ILE A 149 6.72 16.41 -17.04
N VAL A 150 6.05 15.34 -16.61
CA VAL A 150 4.97 15.43 -15.64
C VAL A 150 5.58 15.65 -14.25
N ARG A 151 5.11 16.70 -13.56
CA ARG A 151 5.51 17.04 -12.18
C ARG A 151 4.39 16.69 -11.23
N PHE A 152 4.74 16.28 -10.01
CA PHE A 152 3.73 16.13 -8.97
C PHE A 152 3.05 17.47 -8.69
N PRO A 153 1.71 17.50 -8.58
CA PRO A 153 1.00 18.68 -8.09
C PRO A 153 1.54 19.11 -6.73
N ARG A 154 1.61 20.43 -6.49
CA ARG A 154 2.23 20.99 -5.28
C ARG A 154 1.63 20.39 -4.00
N GLU A 155 0.32 20.18 -3.98
CA GLU A 155 -0.43 19.67 -2.83
C GLU A 155 -0.63 18.15 -2.83
N PHE A 156 -0.07 17.43 -3.80
CA PHE A 156 -0.20 15.97 -3.94
C PHE A 156 0.41 15.25 -2.73
N ARG A 157 -0.46 14.88 -1.79
CA ARG A 157 -0.20 14.23 -0.50
C ARG A 157 -1.38 13.32 -0.16
N ALA A 158 -1.15 12.28 0.63
CA ALA A 158 -2.20 11.34 1.04
C ALA A 158 -3.41 12.02 1.71
N VAL A 159 -3.15 13.01 2.55
CA VAL A 159 -4.22 13.76 3.25
C VAL A 159 -5.11 14.52 2.26
N GLU A 160 -4.52 15.07 1.20
CA GLU A 160 -5.28 15.82 0.19
C GLU A 160 -5.96 14.89 -0.81
N LEU A 161 -5.37 13.73 -1.10
CA LEU A 161 -6.04 12.66 -1.85
C LEU A 161 -7.36 12.27 -1.17
N GLU A 162 -7.37 12.12 0.15
CA GLU A 162 -8.61 11.77 0.86
C GLU A 162 -9.57 12.96 0.98
N LYS A 163 -9.07 14.17 1.26
CA LYS A 163 -9.94 15.34 1.47
C LYS A 163 -10.55 15.91 0.19
N ILE A 164 -9.76 15.94 -0.89
CA ILE A 164 -10.11 16.64 -2.14
C ILE A 164 -10.60 15.62 -3.16
N ALA A 165 -9.79 14.62 -3.48
CA ALA A 165 -10.15 13.58 -4.44
C ALA A 165 -11.09 12.52 -3.83
N GLY A 166 -11.16 12.42 -2.50
CA GLY A 166 -11.98 11.40 -1.84
C GLY A 166 -11.48 9.98 -2.04
N VAL A 167 -10.19 9.84 -2.33
CA VAL A 167 -9.51 8.54 -2.41
C VAL A 167 -9.06 8.18 -1.00
N LYS A 168 -9.65 7.13 -0.43
CA LYS A 168 -9.30 6.68 0.92
C LYS A 168 -7.95 5.99 0.92
N VAL A 169 -7.13 6.26 1.93
CA VAL A 169 -5.89 5.52 2.15
C VAL A 169 -6.20 4.24 2.90
N THR A 170 -5.85 3.09 2.32
CA THR A 170 -5.91 1.79 2.99
C THR A 170 -4.49 1.27 3.20
N TRP A 171 -4.20 0.77 4.39
CA TRP A 171 -2.87 0.23 4.69
C TRP A 171 -2.77 -1.20 4.20
N THR A 172 -1.64 -1.54 3.58
CA THR A 172 -1.31 -2.90 3.15
C THR A 172 0.08 -3.25 3.64
N TRP A 173 0.26 -4.52 3.98
CA TRP A 173 1.57 -5.11 4.22
C TRP A 173 2.11 -5.78 2.96
N ASN A 174 1.32 -5.84 1.89
CA ASN A 174 1.72 -6.41 0.60
C ASN A 174 2.38 -5.33 -0.26
N LEU A 175 3.70 -5.40 -0.41
CA LEU A 175 4.48 -4.44 -1.19
C LEU A 175 4.05 -4.41 -2.67
N SER A 176 3.66 -5.54 -3.25
CA SER A 176 3.18 -5.59 -4.64
C SER A 176 1.86 -4.84 -4.86
N GLU A 177 1.11 -4.56 -3.79
CA GLU A 177 -0.12 -3.76 -3.79
C GLU A 177 0.14 -2.29 -3.46
N HIS A 178 1.39 -1.87 -3.26
CA HIS A 178 1.69 -0.48 -2.99
C HIS A 178 1.20 0.44 -4.13
N LEU A 179 0.45 1.47 -3.79
CA LEU A 179 -0.23 2.39 -4.72
C LEU A 179 -1.27 1.72 -5.63
N ALA A 180 -1.69 0.49 -5.34
CA ALA A 180 -2.79 -0.11 -6.07
C ALA A 180 -4.07 0.70 -5.83
N PHE A 181 -4.56 1.31 -6.90
CA PHE A 181 -5.84 2.01 -6.90
C PHE A 181 -6.98 1.00 -7.07
N GLY A 182 -8.03 1.17 -6.29
CA GLY A 182 -9.26 0.39 -6.37
C GLY A 182 -10.46 1.32 -6.37
N ASP A 183 -11.49 0.93 -7.10
CA ASP A 183 -12.77 1.63 -7.15
C ASP A 183 -13.91 0.62 -7.01
N ASP A 184 -14.53 0.57 -5.82
CA ASP A 184 -15.75 -0.23 -5.64
C ASP A 184 -16.96 0.60 -6.11
N ASP A 185 -17.43 0.28 -7.32
CA ASP A 185 -18.63 0.81 -7.97
C ASP A 185 -18.71 2.35 -8.07
N GLY A 186 -17.56 3.04 -8.19
CA GLY A 186 -17.48 4.50 -8.32
C GLY A 186 -17.71 5.26 -7.01
N LYS A 187 -18.02 4.57 -5.91
CA LYS A 187 -18.42 5.16 -4.62
C LYS A 187 -17.33 5.08 -3.57
N ASN A 188 -16.52 4.02 -3.61
CA ASN A 188 -15.48 3.78 -2.64
C ASN A 188 -14.14 3.62 -3.35
N ARG A 189 -13.53 4.76 -3.66
CA ARG A 189 -12.19 4.82 -4.23
C ARG A 189 -11.17 4.75 -3.12
N PHE A 190 -10.16 3.92 -3.29
CA PHE A 190 -9.10 3.78 -2.31
C PHE A 190 -7.75 3.50 -2.97
N VAL A 191 -6.70 3.85 -2.25
CA VAL A 191 -5.31 3.57 -2.62
C VAL A 191 -4.69 2.75 -1.49
N ARG A 192 -4.08 1.62 -1.86
CA ARG A 192 -3.34 0.78 -0.92
C ARG A 192 -1.94 1.35 -0.70
N ILE A 193 -1.54 1.57 0.54
CA ILE A 193 -0.24 2.13 0.91
C ILE A 193 0.50 1.14 1.79
N PHE A 194 1.77 0.92 1.46
CA PHE A 194 2.62 0.00 2.19
C PHE A 194 3.01 0.63 3.53
N ASN A 195 2.78 -0.06 4.64
CA ASN A 195 2.84 0.52 5.97
C ASN A 195 4.14 0.24 6.76
N ASP A 196 5.09 -0.49 6.21
CA ASP A 196 6.28 -0.95 6.93
C ASP A 196 7.58 -0.29 6.44
N LYS A 197 7.69 1.04 6.64
CA LYS A 197 8.90 1.78 6.22
C LYS A 197 10.18 1.31 6.95
N ARG A 198 10.05 0.75 8.16
CA ARG A 198 11.20 0.20 8.90
C ARG A 198 11.78 -1.03 8.20
N TRP A 199 10.92 -1.95 7.76
CA TRP A 199 11.35 -3.09 6.97
C TRP A 199 12.07 -2.64 5.69
N LEU A 200 11.57 -1.60 5.00
CA LEU A 200 12.26 -1.05 3.82
C LEU A 200 13.66 -0.53 4.17
N SER A 201 13.82 0.16 5.29
CA SER A 201 15.13 0.67 5.73
C SER A 201 16.09 -0.46 6.11
N ALA A 202 15.62 -1.47 6.85
CA ALA A 202 16.41 -2.66 7.17
C ALA A 202 16.86 -3.42 5.91
N CYS A 203 15.98 -3.50 4.90
CA CYS A 203 16.29 -4.08 3.59
C CYS A 203 17.40 -3.32 2.83
N LEU A 204 17.54 -2.00 3.06
CA LEU A 204 18.61 -1.21 2.45
C LEU A 204 19.96 -1.39 3.16
N GLU A 205 19.95 -1.63 4.47
CA GLU A 205 21.14 -1.88 5.27
C GLU A 205 21.71 -3.27 5.00
N SER A 206 20.83 -4.26 4.82
CA SER A 206 21.20 -5.66 4.55
C SER A 206 20.55 -6.17 3.25
N PRO A 207 21.09 -5.83 2.07
CA PRO A 207 20.51 -6.20 0.77
C PRO A 207 20.40 -7.71 0.54
N ALA A 208 21.23 -8.51 1.22
CA ALA A 208 21.20 -9.97 1.14
C ALA A 208 19.95 -10.58 1.80
N CYS A 209 19.24 -9.81 2.63
CA CYS A 209 18.13 -10.34 3.43
C CYS A 209 16.77 -10.33 2.72
N THR A 210 16.71 -9.88 1.46
CA THR A 210 15.45 -9.65 0.74
C THR A 210 15.63 -10.02 -0.73
N GLY A 211 14.70 -10.82 -1.27
CA GLY A 211 14.64 -11.09 -2.72
C GLY A 211 14.12 -9.91 -3.55
N VAL A 212 13.62 -8.84 -2.92
CA VAL A 212 13.05 -7.66 -3.58
C VAL A 212 14.18 -6.78 -4.18
N PRO A 213 14.05 -6.33 -5.45
CA PRO A 213 15.03 -5.46 -6.05
C PRO A 213 15.22 -4.16 -5.26
N ARG A 214 16.48 -3.77 -5.03
CA ARG A 214 16.84 -2.56 -4.27
C ARG A 214 16.16 -1.30 -4.79
N ASP A 215 16.02 -1.17 -6.11
CA ASP A 215 15.38 -0.01 -6.72
C ASP A 215 13.89 0.09 -6.37
N VAL A 216 13.18 -1.04 -6.21
CA VAL A 216 11.77 -1.07 -5.77
C VAL A 216 11.66 -0.54 -4.34
N ILE A 217 12.56 -0.96 -3.45
CA ILE A 217 12.60 -0.51 -2.06
C ILE A 217 12.82 1.01 -2.00
N LEU A 218 13.82 1.51 -2.74
CA LEU A 218 14.13 2.94 -2.81
C LEU A 218 12.96 3.75 -3.37
N GLU A 219 12.32 3.29 -4.45
CA GLU A 219 11.16 3.96 -5.01
C GLU A 219 9.98 3.96 -4.03
N THR A 220 9.75 2.86 -3.30
CA THR A 220 8.69 2.78 -2.27
C THR A 220 8.94 3.77 -1.13
N ILE A 221 10.18 3.93 -0.68
CA ILE A 221 10.51 4.96 0.31
C ILE A 221 10.21 6.35 -0.24
N LYS A 222 10.64 6.64 -1.48
CA LYS A 222 10.37 7.92 -2.15
C LYS A 222 8.87 8.22 -2.29
N THR A 223 8.06 7.23 -2.64
CA THR A 223 6.60 7.42 -2.75
C THR A 223 5.97 7.70 -1.39
N LEU A 224 6.40 7.02 -0.34
CA LEU A 224 5.97 7.31 1.03
C LEU A 224 6.35 8.73 1.46
N ASP A 225 7.54 9.22 1.11
CA ASP A 225 7.96 10.58 1.46
C ASP A 225 7.22 11.67 0.67
N ILE A 226 6.79 11.38 -0.57
CA ILE A 226 5.91 12.27 -1.34
C ILE A 226 4.52 12.35 -0.70
N LEU A 227 3.95 11.19 -0.34
CA LEU A 227 2.60 11.11 0.19
C LEU A 227 2.50 11.57 1.64
N PHE A 228 3.57 11.37 2.41
CA PHE A 228 3.65 11.64 3.84
C PHE A 228 4.91 12.44 4.22
N PRO A 229 5.03 13.69 3.73
CA PRO A 229 6.24 14.49 3.96
C PRO A 229 6.44 14.84 5.44
N LEU A 230 7.70 14.82 5.88
CA LEU A 230 8.11 15.24 7.22
C LEU A 230 7.79 16.73 7.46
N GLY A 231 7.42 17.07 8.70
CA GLY A 231 7.16 18.46 9.11
C GLY A 231 5.81 19.02 8.70
N ASN A 232 4.98 18.26 7.96
CA ASN A 232 3.63 18.67 7.64
C ASN A 232 2.64 18.27 8.74
N SER A 233 2.10 19.26 9.46
CA SER A 233 1.21 19.01 10.60
C SER A 233 -0.08 18.26 10.24
N ALA A 234 -0.63 18.45 9.03
CA ALA A 234 -1.81 17.72 8.57
C ALA A 234 -1.49 16.23 8.33
N THR A 235 -0.32 15.95 7.77
CA THR A 235 0.21 14.60 7.56
C THR A 235 0.48 13.90 8.88
N SER A 236 1.15 14.57 9.83
CA SER A 236 1.41 14.00 11.16
C SER A 236 0.11 13.68 11.91
N LYS A 237 -0.88 14.59 11.89
CA LYS A 237 -2.20 14.33 12.49
C LYS A 237 -2.93 13.18 11.81
N PHE A 238 -2.85 13.11 10.49
CA PHE A 238 -3.45 12.02 9.72
C PHE A 238 -2.84 10.67 10.10
N LEU A 239 -1.51 10.56 10.05
CA LEU A 239 -0.81 9.33 10.42
C LEU A 239 -1.05 8.95 11.88
N GLN A 240 -1.01 9.90 12.81
CA GLN A 240 -1.32 9.66 14.22
C GLN A 240 -2.75 9.13 14.40
N SER A 241 -3.73 9.68 13.68
CA SER A 241 -5.11 9.19 13.73
C SER A 241 -5.28 7.77 13.20
N GLN A 242 -4.33 7.30 12.40
CA GLN A 242 -4.28 5.96 11.80
C GLN A 242 -3.31 5.02 12.54
N GLY A 243 -2.71 5.45 13.66
CA GLY A 243 -1.71 4.67 14.39
C GLY A 243 -0.40 4.44 13.62
N GLN A 244 -0.11 5.25 12.60
CA GLN A 244 1.06 5.12 11.74
C GLN A 244 2.16 6.11 12.11
N SER A 245 3.42 5.68 12.01
CA SER A 245 4.61 6.49 12.29
C SER A 245 5.58 6.59 11.11
N LEU A 246 5.10 6.30 9.89
CA LEU A 246 5.88 6.26 8.64
C LEU A 246 6.79 7.48 8.44
N HIS A 247 6.25 8.68 8.66
CA HIS A 247 6.96 9.94 8.48
C HIS A 247 8.09 10.20 9.47
N LEU A 248 8.26 9.38 10.51
CA LEU A 248 9.33 9.52 11.51
C LEU A 248 10.54 8.63 11.22
N VAL A 249 10.40 7.71 10.27
CA VAL A 249 11.45 6.74 9.92
C VAL A 249 12.16 7.23 8.66
N GLY A 250 13.48 7.40 8.74
CA GLY A 250 14.32 7.73 7.59
C GLY A 250 14.52 6.54 6.64
N PRO A 251 15.14 6.74 5.46
CA PRO A 251 15.72 8.01 5.00
C PRO A 251 14.64 8.99 4.48
N PHE A 252 15.02 10.26 4.39
CA PHE A 252 14.19 11.33 3.83
C PHE A 252 14.98 12.02 2.70
N PRO A 253 14.38 12.25 1.52
CA PRO A 253 15.06 12.92 0.43
C PRO A 253 15.19 14.42 0.69
N ASP A 254 16.33 15.00 0.30
CA ASP A 254 16.60 16.44 0.39
C ASP A 254 15.70 17.26 -0.56
N GLU A 255 15.39 16.69 -1.72
CA GLU A 255 14.55 17.30 -2.74
C GLU A 255 13.32 16.44 -3.06
N ARG A 256 12.22 17.09 -3.45
CA ARG A 256 11.00 16.37 -3.87
C ARG A 256 11.30 15.60 -5.18
N PRO A 257 11.15 14.26 -5.21
CA PRO A 257 11.47 13.48 -6.39
C PRO A 257 10.62 13.86 -7.61
N ARG A 258 11.18 13.75 -8.81
CA ARG A 258 10.44 13.93 -10.07
C ARG A 258 9.78 12.63 -10.49
N LEU A 259 8.63 12.70 -11.19
CA LEU A 259 7.90 11.50 -11.62
C LEU A 259 8.74 10.58 -12.52
N ARG A 260 9.64 11.13 -13.34
CA ARG A 260 10.57 10.36 -14.18
C ARG A 260 11.59 9.51 -13.40
N GLU A 261 11.76 9.75 -12.11
CA GLU A 261 12.66 8.95 -11.27
C GLU A 261 12.01 7.65 -10.79
N PHE A 262 10.70 7.49 -11.01
CA PHE A 262 9.97 6.27 -10.70
C PHE A 262 9.89 5.41 -11.95
N ARG A 263 10.26 4.14 -11.82
CA ARG A 263 10.19 3.11 -12.88
C ARG A 263 9.24 1.98 -12.50
N TYR A 264 9.08 1.67 -11.23
CA TYR A 264 8.21 0.58 -10.77
C TYR A 264 6.83 1.09 -10.41
N TRP A 265 6.76 2.23 -9.71
CA TRP A 265 5.49 2.79 -9.23
C TRP A 265 4.89 3.86 -10.14
N ARG A 266 5.54 4.15 -11.26
CA ARG A 266 5.23 5.27 -12.14
C ARG A 266 3.78 5.28 -12.62
N GLU A 267 3.33 4.20 -13.24
CA GLU A 267 1.97 4.10 -13.79
C GLU A 267 0.92 4.31 -12.70
N ARG A 268 1.11 3.67 -11.54
CA ARG A 268 0.22 3.83 -10.38
C ARG A 268 0.23 5.25 -9.82
N LEU A 269 1.37 5.94 -9.84
CA LEU A 269 1.46 7.35 -9.47
C LEU A 269 0.76 8.25 -10.49
N ILE A 270 0.87 7.95 -11.79
CA ILE A 270 0.15 8.67 -12.85
C ILE A 270 -1.35 8.53 -12.63
N ASP A 271 -1.86 7.32 -12.42
CA ASP A 271 -3.27 7.06 -12.13
C ASP A 271 -3.75 7.90 -10.93
N LEU A 272 -2.96 7.93 -9.86
CA LEU A 272 -3.28 8.75 -8.68
C LEU A 272 -3.19 10.25 -8.94
N ILE A 273 -2.29 10.72 -9.80
CA ILE A 273 -2.20 12.14 -10.17
C ILE A 273 -3.43 12.53 -11.01
N VAL A 274 -3.79 11.71 -11.99
CA VAL A 274 -4.98 11.92 -12.83
C VAL A 274 -6.22 11.97 -11.94
N GLU A 275 -6.41 10.98 -11.09
CA GLU A 275 -7.53 10.93 -10.14
C GLU A 275 -7.47 12.08 -9.15
N PHE A 276 -6.28 12.49 -8.70
CA PHE A 276 -6.15 13.67 -7.86
C PHE A 276 -6.66 14.89 -8.61
N GLU A 277 -6.22 15.14 -9.85
CA GLU A 277 -6.55 16.32 -10.66
C GLU A 277 -8.00 16.36 -11.16
N GLU A 278 -8.72 15.24 -11.13
CA GLU A 278 -10.15 15.22 -11.44
C GLU A 278 -10.93 16.23 -10.56
N PRO A 279 -11.96 16.89 -11.13
CA PRO A 279 -12.82 17.76 -10.36
C PRO A 279 -13.58 16.95 -9.29
N PRO A 280 -13.76 17.48 -8.07
CA PRO A 280 -14.44 16.73 -7.03
C PRO A 280 -15.89 16.45 -7.40
N ARG A 281 -16.34 15.20 -7.25
CA ARG A 281 -17.71 14.76 -7.60
C ARG A 281 -18.77 15.21 -6.60
N ASP A 282 -18.36 15.53 -5.37
CA ASP A 282 -19.26 15.89 -4.27
C ASP A 282 -19.22 17.39 -3.95
N TRP A 283 -20.39 18.01 -3.74
CA TRP A 283 -20.52 19.41 -3.34
C TRP A 283 -19.69 19.80 -2.10
N THR A 284 -19.62 18.91 -1.12
CA THR A 284 -18.83 19.14 0.10
C THR A 284 -17.33 19.18 -0.18
N ARG A 285 -16.87 18.48 -1.22
CA ARG A 285 -15.47 18.47 -1.65
C ARG A 285 -15.16 19.65 -2.55
N ILE A 286 -16.08 20.04 -3.45
CA ILE A 286 -15.96 21.27 -4.26
C ILE A 286 -15.72 22.49 -3.35
N TRP A 287 -16.42 22.55 -2.21
CA TRP A 287 -16.22 23.63 -1.22
C TRP A 287 -14.82 23.66 -0.59
N ARG A 288 -14.21 22.48 -0.40
CA ARG A 288 -12.89 22.30 0.22
C ARG A 288 -11.75 22.37 -0.77
N ASP A 289 -12.02 22.25 -2.06
CA ASP A 289 -11.02 22.28 -3.11
C ASP A 289 -10.38 23.67 -3.23
N ARG A 290 -9.09 23.77 -2.90
CA ARG A 290 -8.31 25.03 -2.95
C ARG A 290 -7.12 24.97 -3.90
N ARG A 291 -7.01 23.90 -4.70
CA ARG A 291 -5.86 23.65 -5.57
C ARG A 291 -5.61 24.77 -6.59
N TYR A 292 -6.71 25.34 -7.10
CA TYR A 292 -6.71 26.44 -8.05
C TYR A 292 -7.52 27.63 -7.51
N PRO A 293 -6.90 28.55 -6.74
CA PRO A 293 -7.63 29.62 -6.06
C PRO A 293 -8.36 30.54 -7.04
N ALA A 294 -7.79 30.80 -8.22
CA ALA A 294 -8.43 31.60 -9.26
C ALA A 294 -9.71 30.93 -9.77
N THR A 295 -9.63 29.66 -10.16
CA THR A 295 -10.79 28.87 -10.63
C THR A 295 -11.87 28.78 -9.56
N PHE A 296 -11.47 28.56 -8.31
CA PHE A 296 -12.38 28.54 -7.16
C PHE A 296 -13.21 29.83 -7.09
N TRP A 297 -12.57 31.00 -7.11
CA TRP A 297 -13.28 32.27 -7.05
C TRP A 297 -14.15 32.53 -8.28
N THR A 298 -13.70 32.15 -9.48
CA THR A 298 -14.53 32.30 -10.69
C THR A 298 -15.82 31.47 -10.63
N PHE A 299 -15.76 30.26 -10.07
CA PHE A 299 -16.93 29.41 -9.88
C PHE A 299 -17.94 30.06 -8.93
N TRP A 300 -17.50 30.53 -7.75
CA TRP A 300 -18.40 31.16 -6.78
C TRP A 300 -18.94 32.50 -7.24
N LEU A 301 -18.12 33.30 -7.95
CA LEU A 301 -18.58 34.55 -8.55
C LEU A 301 -19.64 34.28 -9.63
N GLY A 302 -19.42 33.29 -10.49
CA GLY A 302 -20.39 32.87 -11.50
C GLY A 302 -21.71 32.41 -10.87
N LEU A 303 -21.64 31.59 -9.81
CA LEU A 303 -22.80 31.13 -9.08
C LEU A 303 -23.57 32.30 -8.43
N LEU A 304 -22.87 33.27 -7.85
CA LEU A 304 -23.47 34.46 -7.25
C LEU A 304 -24.21 35.29 -8.31
N ILE A 305 -23.57 35.56 -9.45
CA ILE A 305 -24.18 36.32 -10.57
C ILE A 305 -25.42 35.59 -11.09
N PHE A 306 -25.35 34.26 -11.23
CA PHE A 306 -26.48 33.44 -11.67
C PHE A 306 -27.68 33.55 -10.71
N ILE A 307 -27.44 33.42 -9.40
CA ILE A 307 -28.50 33.55 -8.37
C ILE A 307 -29.12 34.96 -8.41
N LEU A 308 -28.30 36.00 -8.48
CA LEU A 308 -28.80 37.39 -8.56
C LEU A 308 -29.63 37.62 -9.83
N THR A 309 -29.19 37.09 -10.97
CA THR A 309 -29.91 37.19 -12.25
C THR A 309 -31.28 36.51 -12.16
N LEU A 310 -31.34 35.32 -11.56
CA LEU A 310 -32.59 34.58 -11.37
C LEU A 310 -33.55 35.36 -10.46
N LEU A 311 -33.05 35.91 -9.36
CA LEU A 311 -33.85 36.71 -8.43
C LEU A 311 -34.43 37.96 -9.10
N PHE A 312 -33.61 38.73 -9.84
CA PHE A 312 -34.09 39.89 -10.58
C PHE A 312 -35.08 39.52 -11.69
N GLY A 313 -34.86 38.41 -12.38
CA GLY A 313 -35.80 37.90 -13.38
C GLY A 313 -37.16 37.55 -12.77
N ILE A 314 -37.16 36.89 -11.61
CA ILE A 314 -38.39 36.53 -10.89
C ILE A 314 -39.10 37.78 -10.38
N THR A 315 -38.40 38.73 -9.74
CA THR A 315 -39.04 39.94 -9.22
C THR A 315 -39.61 40.81 -10.33
N ALA A 316 -38.90 40.97 -11.44
CA ALA A 316 -39.41 41.69 -12.61
C ALA A 316 -40.67 41.01 -13.19
N SER A 317 -40.69 39.68 -13.26
CA SER A 317 -41.85 38.93 -13.77
C SER A 317 -43.08 39.07 -12.85
N VAL A 318 -42.87 39.00 -11.53
CA VAL A 318 -43.95 39.18 -10.54
C VAL A 318 -44.51 40.60 -10.59
N LEU A 319 -43.65 41.62 -10.65
CA LEU A 319 -44.06 43.02 -10.75
C LEU A 319 -44.84 43.29 -12.04
N ALA A 320 -44.37 42.75 -13.17
CA ALA A 320 -45.08 42.87 -14.44
C ALA A 320 -46.47 42.18 -14.38
N GLY A 321 -46.56 41.01 -13.74
CA GLY A 321 -47.83 40.32 -13.52
C GLY A 321 -48.81 41.14 -12.67
N PHE A 322 -48.35 41.73 -11.57
CA PHE A 322 -49.19 42.62 -10.76
C PHE A 322 -49.67 43.85 -11.53
N ALA A 323 -48.81 44.47 -12.32
CA ALA A 323 -49.16 45.64 -13.13
C ALA A 323 -50.19 45.33 -14.24
N LEU A 324 -50.25 44.09 -14.72
CA LEU A 324 -51.26 43.64 -15.69
C LEU A 324 -52.62 43.34 -15.04
N MET A 325 -52.66 43.13 -13.72
CA MET A 325 -53.90 42.81 -12.98
C MET A 325 -54.57 44.06 -12.37
N SER A 326 -53.85 45.17 -12.27
CA SER A 326 -54.34 46.48 -11.78
C SER A 326 -54.89 47.35 -12.90
#